data_AF-A0A914N6E7-F1
#
_entry.id   AF-A0A914N6E7-F1
#
_cell.length_a   1.000
_cell.length_b   1.000
_cell.length_c   1.000
_cell.angle_alpha   90.00
_cell.angle_beta   90.00
_cell.angle_gamma   90.00
#
_symmetry.space_group_name_H-M   'P 1'
#
loop_
_entity.id
_entity.type
_entity.pdbx_description
1 polymer ?
#
loop_
_entity_poly.entity_id
_entity_poly.type
_entity_poly.pdbx_seq_one_letter_code
_entity_poly.pdbx_strand_id
1 'polypeptide(L)'
;MDAKQLQQVLEAVLKQQAQTTSTANNATLASALSARITTFNYDPENGSTFESWFKRFGTLINDDGKDLPDASKVRLLVGKLGEEEYAKYSNSVAPDTPDIITFNDTVKNLKLL
;
A
#
# COMPACT_ATOMS: atom_id res chain seq x y z
N MET A 1 19.96 -17.75 -35.53
CA MET A 1 19.23 -17.72 -34.25
C MET A 1 19.71 -18.92 -33.46
N ASP A 2 20.69 -18.68 -32.58
CA ASP A 2 21.40 -19.72 -31.85
C ASP A 2 20.52 -20.31 -30.73
N ALA A 3 20.65 -21.60 -30.43
CA ALA A 3 19.82 -22.30 -29.44
C ALA A 3 19.85 -21.63 -28.05
N LYS A 4 20.98 -21.03 -27.68
CA LYS A 4 21.15 -20.26 -26.45
C LYS A 4 20.29 -18.99 -26.43
N GLN A 5 20.11 -18.33 -27.57
CA GLN A 5 19.29 -17.13 -27.69
C GLN A 5 17.79 -17.47 -27.58
N LEU A 6 17.37 -18.62 -28.12
CA LEU A 6 15.98 -19.09 -28.00
C LEU A 6 15.62 -19.45 -26.55
N GLN A 7 16.53 -20.08 -25.80
CA GLN A 7 16.35 -20.36 -24.37
C GLN A 7 16.22 -19.07 -23.56
N GLN A 8 17.07 -18.08 -23.81
CA GLN A 8 17.04 -16.79 -23.12
C GLN A 8 15.73 -16.02 -23.35
N VAL A 9 15.20 -16.06 -24.58
CA VAL A 9 13.92 -15.43 -24.92
C VAL A 9 12.75 -16.13 -24.22
N LEU A 10 12.75 -17.47 -24.18
CA LEU A 10 11.70 -18.23 -23.48
C LEU A 10 11.67 -17.92 -21.98
N GLU A 11 12.84 -17.91 -21.31
CA GLU A 11 12.93 -17.53 -19.90
C GLU A 11 12.49 -16.10 -19.63
N ALA A 12 12.85 -15.15 -20.49
CA ALA A 12 12.43 -13.76 -20.35
C ALA A 12 10.91 -13.60 -20.48
N VAL A 13 10.30 -14.30 -21.44
CA VAL A 13 8.85 -14.31 -21.65
C VAL A 13 8.09 -14.93 -20.48
N LEU A 14 8.60 -16.04 -19.90
CA LEU A 14 8.00 -16.67 -18.73
C LEU A 14 8.08 -15.76 -17.48
N LYS A 15 9.23 -15.10 -17.27
CA LYS A 15 9.41 -14.14 -16.17
C LYS A 15 8.49 -12.93 -16.32
N GLN A 16 8.36 -12.39 -17.53
CA GLN A 16 7.44 -11.28 -17.80
C GLN A 16 5.99 -11.68 -17.56
N GLN A 17 5.55 -12.85 -18.03
CA GLN A 17 4.18 -13.32 -17.80
C GLN A 17 3.88 -13.52 -16.31
N ALA A 18 4.80 -14.15 -15.57
CA ALA A 18 4.64 -14.31 -14.12
C ALA A 18 4.53 -12.95 -13.41
N GLN A 19 5.37 -11.99 -13.79
CA GLN A 19 5.40 -10.66 -13.19
C GLN A 19 4.13 -9.86 -13.51
N THR A 20 3.60 -9.92 -14.73
CA THR A 20 2.35 -9.25 -15.11
C THR A 20 1.14 -9.86 -14.39
N THR A 21 1.05 -11.19 -14.27
CA THR A 21 -0.01 -11.84 -13.48
C THR A 21 0.02 -11.44 -12.01
N SER A 22 1.20 -11.42 -11.38
CA SER A 22 1.34 -11.02 -9.97
C SER A 22 0.93 -9.56 -9.76
N THR A 23 1.28 -8.68 -10.69
CA THR A 23 0.94 -7.26 -10.59
C THR A 23 -0.57 -7.03 -10.73
N ALA A 24 -1.22 -7.74 -11.65
CA ALA A 24 -2.66 -7.69 -11.83
C ALA A 24 -3.41 -8.21 -10.58
N ASN A 25 -2.98 -9.36 -10.04
CA ASN A 25 -3.57 -9.93 -8.83
C ASN A 25 -3.44 -8.99 -7.62
N ASN A 26 -2.28 -8.35 -7.46
CA ASN A 26 -2.04 -7.37 -6.41
C ASN A 26 -2.92 -6.12 -6.56
N ALA A 27 -3.13 -5.63 -7.79
CA ALA A 27 -4.03 -4.50 -8.03
C ALA A 27 -5.48 -4.84 -7.69
N THR A 28 -5.94 -6.06 -8.03
CA THR A 28 -7.28 -6.54 -7.66
C THR A 28 -7.43 -6.68 -6.15
N LEU A 29 -6.45 -7.27 -5.47
CA LEU A 29 -6.45 -7.42 -4.01
C LEU A 29 -6.47 -6.06 -3.30
N ALA A 30 -5.62 -5.13 -3.73
CA ALA A 30 -5.58 -3.77 -3.18
C ALA A 30 -6.91 -3.02 -3.40
N SER A 31 -7.54 -3.18 -4.57
CA SER A 31 -8.86 -2.61 -4.83
C SER A 31 -9.95 -3.21 -3.94
N ALA A 32 -9.96 -4.53 -3.76
CA ALA A 32 -10.91 -5.22 -2.90
C ALA A 32 -10.75 -4.82 -1.42
N LEU A 33 -9.52 -4.69 -0.94
CA LEU A 33 -9.23 -4.20 0.41
C LEU A 33 -9.66 -2.75 0.58
N SER A 34 -9.33 -1.91 -0.41
CA SER A 34 -9.76 -0.52 -0.42
C SER A 34 -11.28 -0.42 -0.33
N ALA A 35 -12.05 -1.23 -1.04
CA ALA A 35 -13.51 -1.20 -0.96
C ALA A 35 -14.08 -1.53 0.44
N ARG A 36 -13.36 -2.33 1.24
CA ARG A 36 -13.76 -2.73 2.60
C ARG A 36 -13.33 -1.75 3.69
N ILE A 37 -12.35 -0.91 3.39
CA ILE A 37 -11.76 0.03 4.33
C ILE A 37 -12.40 1.41 4.13
N THR A 38 -12.97 1.95 5.20
CA THR A 38 -13.57 3.29 5.17
C THR A 38 -12.51 4.37 5.21
N THR A 39 -12.82 5.55 4.66
CA THR A 39 -11.95 6.72 4.79
C THR A 39 -11.74 7.07 6.27
N PHE A 40 -10.52 7.44 6.61
CA PHE A 40 -10.12 7.94 7.90
C PHE A 40 -10.23 9.47 7.90
N ASN A 41 -10.95 10.00 8.87
CA ASN A 41 -11.03 11.42 9.16
C ASN A 41 -10.68 11.60 10.63
N TYR A 42 -9.76 12.52 10.92
CA TYR A 42 -9.31 12.74 12.29
C TYR A 42 -10.36 13.56 13.03
N ASP A 43 -10.93 12.97 14.08
CA ASP A 43 -11.89 13.64 14.96
C ASP A 43 -11.62 13.22 16.41
N PRO A 44 -10.79 13.98 17.15
CA PRO A 44 -10.40 13.61 18.50
C PRO A 44 -11.55 13.77 19.50
N GLU A 45 -12.52 14.65 19.22
CA GLU A 45 -13.68 14.89 20.08
C GLU A 45 -14.63 13.68 20.14
N ASN A 46 -14.75 12.94 19.03
CA ASN A 46 -15.50 11.70 18.93
C ASN A 46 -14.61 10.45 19.08
N GLY A 47 -13.33 10.61 19.42
CA GLY A 47 -12.38 9.50 19.60
C GLY A 47 -11.95 8.80 18.31
N SER A 48 -12.18 9.43 17.15
CA SER A 48 -11.73 8.96 15.84
C SER A 48 -10.27 9.36 15.60
N THR A 49 -9.37 8.62 16.25
CA THR A 49 -7.92 8.72 16.01
C THR A 49 -7.47 7.65 15.00
N PHE A 50 -6.28 7.84 14.43
CA PHE A 50 -5.72 6.86 13.51
C PHE A 50 -5.52 5.50 14.18
N GLU A 51 -5.16 5.47 15.46
CA GLU A 51 -5.03 4.23 16.23
C GLU A 51 -6.34 3.45 16.32
N SER A 52 -7.46 4.13 16.60
CA SER A 52 -8.79 3.49 16.65
C SER A 52 -9.19 2.94 15.30
N TRP A 53 -8.95 3.69 14.22
CA TRP A 53 -9.22 3.26 12.85
C TRP A 53 -8.33 2.08 12.43
N PHE A 54 -7.03 2.15 12.72
CA PHE A 54 -6.06 1.12 12.39
C PHE A 54 -6.25 -0.15 13.24
N LYS A 55 -6.78 -0.04 14.46
CA LYS A 55 -7.18 -1.23 15.24
C LYS A 55 -8.32 -2.00 14.57
N ARG A 56 -9.22 -1.30 13.88
CA ARG A 56 -10.37 -1.89 13.18
C ARG A 56 -9.99 -2.48 11.82
N PHE A 57 -9.16 -1.78 11.05
CA PHE A 57 -8.84 -2.16 9.66
C PHE A 57 -7.40 -2.65 9.45
N GLY A 58 -6.49 -2.39 10.38
CA GLY A 58 -5.08 -2.74 10.26
C GLY A 58 -4.83 -4.24 10.17
N THR A 59 -5.62 -5.07 10.87
CA THR A 59 -5.55 -6.54 10.70
C THR A 59 -5.93 -6.94 9.27
N LEU A 60 -6.92 -6.29 8.67
CA LEU A 60 -7.33 -6.54 7.28
C LEU A 60 -6.19 -6.20 6.30
N ILE A 61 -5.51 -5.07 6.52
CA ILE A 61 -4.38 -4.66 5.68
C ILE A 61 -3.18 -5.59 5.87
N ASN A 62 -2.95 -6.08 7.09
CA ASN A 62 -1.79 -6.90 7.41
C ASN A 62 -1.98 -8.37 7.01
N ASP A 63 -3.16 -8.94 7.23
CA ASP A 63 -3.47 -10.35 7.00
C ASP A 63 -3.97 -10.61 5.57
N ASP A 64 -5.08 -9.99 5.14
CA ASP A 64 -5.56 -10.11 3.76
C ASP A 64 -4.60 -9.43 2.76
N GLY A 65 -3.91 -8.37 3.19
CA GLY A 65 -2.91 -7.68 2.37
C GLY A 65 -1.50 -8.27 2.47
N LYS A 66 -1.28 -9.41 3.13
CA LYS A 66 0.07 -9.97 3.36
C LYS A 66 0.90 -10.15 2.09
N ASP A 67 0.25 -10.47 0.98
CA ASP A 67 0.86 -10.69 -0.34
C ASP A 67 1.13 -9.37 -1.11
N LEU A 68 0.61 -8.23 -0.63
CA LEU A 68 0.89 -6.93 -1.21
C LEU A 68 2.28 -6.42 -0.82
N PRO A 69 3.04 -5.83 -1.77
CA PRO A 69 4.28 -5.16 -1.44
C PRO A 69 4.02 -3.94 -0.55
N ASP A 70 4.99 -3.55 0.27
CA ASP A 70 4.89 -2.41 1.20
C ASP A 70 4.41 -1.14 0.51
N ALA A 71 4.95 -0.82 -0.68
CA ALA A 71 4.52 0.34 -1.46
C ALA A 71 3.01 0.33 -1.79
N SER A 72 2.42 -0.85 -2.07
CA SER A 72 0.98 -0.97 -2.28
C SER A 72 0.18 -0.79 -1.00
N LYS A 73 0.68 -1.30 0.14
CA LYS A 73 0.04 -1.09 1.46
C LYS A 73 0.09 0.37 1.89
N VAL A 74 1.22 1.05 1.67
CA VAL A 74 1.38 2.49 1.90
C VAL A 74 0.38 3.26 1.04
N ARG A 75 0.33 2.98 -0.26
CA ARG A 75 -0.61 3.65 -1.18
C ARG A 75 -2.07 3.41 -0.79
N LEU A 76 -2.39 2.22 -0.29
CA LEU A 76 -3.72 1.89 0.22
C LEU A 76 -4.07 2.69 1.48
N LEU A 77 -3.15 2.82 2.45
CA LEU A 77 -3.34 3.67 3.63
C LEU A 77 -3.53 5.14 3.26
N VAL A 78 -2.61 5.68 2.45
CA VAL A 78 -2.61 7.08 2.03
C VAL A 78 -3.87 7.41 1.23
N GLY A 79 -4.34 6.50 0.38
CA GLY A 79 -5.59 6.65 -0.37
C GLY A 79 -6.87 6.56 0.49
N LYS A 80 -6.74 6.20 1.77
CA LYS A 80 -7.84 6.18 2.74
C LYS A 80 -7.82 7.34 3.72
N LEU A 81 -6.83 8.21 3.65
CA LEU A 81 -6.83 9.44 4.44
C LEU A 81 -7.82 10.45 3.84
N GLY A 82 -8.46 11.24 4.71
CA GLY A 82 -9.14 12.46 4.31
C GLY A 82 -8.15 13.49 3.75
N GLU A 83 -8.67 14.53 3.11
CA GLU A 83 -7.84 15.58 2.49
C GLU A 83 -6.92 16.27 3.51
N GLU A 84 -7.44 16.58 4.70
CA GLU A 84 -6.69 17.23 5.77
C GLU A 84 -5.60 16.31 6.35
N GLU A 85 -5.93 15.04 6.58
CA GLU A 85 -4.98 14.04 7.08
C GLU A 85 -3.89 13.76 6.06
N TYR A 86 -4.24 13.67 4.78
CA TYR A 86 -3.27 13.53 3.69
C TYR A 86 -2.32 14.73 3.63
N ALA A 87 -2.84 15.96 3.75
CA ALA A 87 -2.01 17.16 3.76
C ALA A 87 -1.03 17.15 4.95
N LYS A 88 -1.49 16.79 6.16
CA LYS A 88 -0.62 16.68 7.34
C LYS A 88 0.45 15.59 7.15
N TYR A 89 0.04 14.39 6.72
CA TYR A 89 0.96 13.30 6.41
C TYR A 89 2.02 13.72 5.38
N SER A 90 1.59 14.33 4.28
CA SER A 90 2.48 14.79 3.21
C SER A 90 3.50 15.83 3.70
N ASN A 91 3.14 16.67 4.68
CA ASN A 91 4.06 17.61 5.31
C ASN A 91 5.03 16.90 6.26
N SER A 92 4.58 15.88 7.01
CA SER A 92 5.42 15.11 7.93
C SER A 92 6.47 14.25 7.23
N VAL A 93 6.17 13.78 6.01
CA VAL A 93 7.08 12.91 5.24
C VAL A 93 7.99 13.65 4.27
N ALA A 94 7.82 14.96 4.09
CA ALA A 94 8.76 15.76 3.30
C ALA A 94 10.02 16.10 4.13
N PRO A 95 11.27 16.00 3.59
CA PRO A 95 11.68 15.85 2.19
C PRO A 95 11.94 14.41 1.72
N ASP A 96 11.58 13.39 2.50
CA ASP A 96 11.78 11.99 2.14
C ASP A 96 10.92 11.60 0.92
N THR A 97 11.56 11.03 -0.08
CA THR A 97 10.89 10.60 -1.32
C THR A 97 10.00 9.40 -0.97
N PRO A 98 8.77 9.28 -1.53
CA PRO A 98 7.84 8.18 -1.22
C PRO A 98 8.37 6.76 -1.49
N ASP A 99 9.54 6.63 -2.13
CA ASP A 99 10.25 5.37 -2.38
C ASP A 99 10.98 4.82 -1.13
N ILE A 100 11.23 5.64 -0.10
CA ILE A 100 11.96 5.25 1.12
C ILE A 100 11.01 4.92 2.29
N ILE A 101 9.76 5.41 2.23
CA ILE A 101 8.82 5.31 3.34
C ILE A 101 8.23 3.90 3.38
N THR A 102 8.61 3.13 4.39
CA THR A 102 8.05 1.79 4.62
C THR A 102 6.63 1.87 5.17
N PHE A 103 5.87 0.78 5.04
CA PHE A 103 4.54 0.67 5.64
C PHE A 103 4.54 0.99 7.14
N ASN A 104 5.57 0.54 7.86
CA ASN A 104 5.70 0.78 9.28
C ASN A 104 5.97 2.27 9.60
N ASP A 105 6.78 2.95 8.80
CA ASP A 105 7.04 4.38 8.96
C ASP A 105 5.79 5.21 8.65
N THR A 106 5.03 4.84 7.61
CA THR A 106 3.72 5.45 7.34
C THR A 106 2.78 5.29 8.52
N VAL A 107 2.64 4.08 9.07
CA VAL A 107 1.77 3.83 10.24
C VAL A 107 2.22 4.64 11.45
N LYS A 108 3.52 4.78 11.71
CA LYS A 108 4.04 5.62 12.80
C LYS A 108 3.71 7.09 12.60
N ASN A 109 3.95 7.64 11.40
CA ASN A 109 3.63 9.04 11.10
C ASN A 109 2.13 9.32 11.24
N LEU A 110 1.28 8.41 10.77
CA LEU A 110 -0.17 8.55 10.87
C LEU A 110 -0.70 8.43 12.30
N LYS A 111 -0.02 7.71 13.19
CA LYS A 111 -0.33 7.69 14.64
C LYS A 111 0.05 8.99 15.36
N LEU A 112 0.87 9.83 14.75
CA LEU A 112 1.28 11.13 15.30
C LEU A 112 0.38 12.29 14.83
N LEU A 113 -0.59 12.01 13.95
CA LEU A 113 -1.64 12.94 13.54
C LEU A 113 -2.65 13.17 14.67
#